data_AF-A0A9W8JIA0-F1
#
_entry.id   AF-A0A9W8JIA0-F1
#
_cell.length_a   1.000
_cell.length_b   1.000
_cell.length_c   1.000
_cell.angle_alpha   90.00
_cell.angle_beta   90.00
_cell.angle_gamma   90.00
#
_symmetry.space_group_name_H-M   'P 1'
#
loop_
_entity.id
_entity.type
_entity.pdbx_description
1 polymer ?
#
loop_
_entity_poly.entity_id
_entity_poly.type
_entity_poly.pdbx_seq_one_letter_code
_entity_poly.pdbx_strand_id
1 'polypeptide(L)'
;MAKALFVTAAACAFLSTGVRSQSTAPAYGQCGGQGWNGPTNCPSGYVCQATNQWYSQCVPGASTPVPTSSTPTPTTPTPTNTPTSTFSTPSAPSGTPTLVNGYSFVRAVTDPNFHKYLRSEVWGTPGDAILGDYMTSSLFRVVNGQLIQGVEGQQTLLYAVVEPKTDSAAKKLKVSWSRTPATSGTFRWSGDTLEWSDPAISRPQNNAWLVCPDAQGNRDVYINLGPYSYQTPAGCNDHTIHAYTGPVAVP
;
A
#
# COMPACT_ATOMS: atom_id res chain seq x y z
N MET A 1 -32.00 -62.39 -58.09
CA MET A 1 -31.35 -61.08 -58.35
C MET A 1 -31.01 -60.48 -57.00
N ALA A 2 -29.73 -60.45 -56.68
CA ALA A 2 -29.21 -60.09 -55.36
C ALA A 2 -28.36 -58.82 -55.47
N LYS A 3 -28.56 -57.87 -54.55
CA LYS A 3 -27.52 -57.29 -53.70
C LYS A 3 -28.12 -56.15 -52.87
N ALA A 4 -28.14 -56.38 -51.56
CA ALA A 4 -28.35 -55.35 -50.56
C ALA A 4 -27.17 -54.36 -50.62
N LEU A 5 -27.46 -53.06 -50.71
CA LEU A 5 -26.50 -52.00 -50.44
C LEU A 5 -26.69 -51.55 -48.99
N PHE A 6 -25.71 -51.88 -48.15
CA PHE A 6 -25.53 -51.23 -46.86
C PHE A 6 -24.83 -49.89 -47.09
N VAL A 7 -25.48 -48.78 -46.72
CA VAL A 7 -24.86 -47.45 -46.66
C VAL A 7 -24.58 -47.14 -45.20
N THR A 8 -23.31 -47.25 -44.81
CA THR A 8 -22.78 -46.78 -43.53
C THR A 8 -22.71 -45.25 -43.55
N ALA A 9 -23.57 -44.58 -42.80
CA ALA A 9 -23.45 -43.15 -42.56
C ALA A 9 -22.39 -42.90 -41.48
N ALA A 10 -21.28 -42.26 -41.87
CA ALA A 10 -20.25 -41.79 -40.96
C ALA A 10 -20.80 -40.66 -40.07
N ALA A 11 -20.78 -40.85 -38.76
CA ALA A 11 -21.10 -39.80 -37.80
C ALA A 11 -19.95 -38.77 -37.74
N CYS A 12 -20.11 -37.62 -38.42
CA CYS A 12 -19.28 -36.45 -38.18
C CYS A 12 -19.64 -35.84 -36.82
N ALA A 13 -18.85 -36.17 -35.79
CA ALA A 13 -18.83 -35.41 -34.56
C ALA A 13 -18.24 -34.01 -34.84
N PHE A 14 -19.10 -33.01 -35.03
CA PHE A 14 -18.67 -31.61 -34.97
C PHE A 14 -18.31 -31.30 -33.52
N LEU A 15 -17.02 -31.25 -33.22
CA LEU A 15 -16.55 -30.58 -32.01
C LEU A 15 -16.90 -29.10 -32.16
N SER A 16 -17.99 -28.67 -31.52
CA SER A 16 -18.27 -27.27 -31.26
C SER A 16 -17.19 -26.75 -30.30
N THR A 17 -16.10 -26.23 -30.86
CA THR A 17 -15.20 -25.35 -30.15
C THR A 17 -16.03 -24.14 -29.73
N GLY A 18 -16.33 -24.03 -28.44
CA GLY A 18 -16.92 -22.84 -27.88
C GLY A 18 -15.95 -21.68 -28.08
N VAL A 19 -16.13 -20.93 -29.16
CA VAL A 19 -15.53 -19.61 -29.34
C VAL A 19 -16.15 -18.74 -28.26
N ARG A 20 -15.47 -18.62 -27.10
CA ARG A 20 -15.77 -17.54 -26.17
C ARG A 20 -15.31 -16.28 -26.87
N SER A 21 -16.20 -15.62 -27.60
CA SER A 21 -16.02 -14.21 -27.95
C SER A 21 -15.74 -13.49 -26.65
N GLN A 22 -14.48 -13.09 -26.44
CA GLN A 22 -14.04 -12.34 -25.29
C GLN A 22 -14.65 -10.94 -25.44
N SER A 23 -15.93 -10.81 -25.09
CA SER A 23 -16.63 -9.55 -25.12
C SER A 23 -15.86 -8.59 -24.21
N THR A 24 -15.66 -7.39 -24.72
CA THR A 24 -15.00 -6.31 -24.00
C THR A 24 -16.10 -5.38 -23.51
N ALA A 25 -16.07 -5.02 -22.23
CA ALA A 25 -17.01 -4.09 -21.64
C ALA A 25 -16.86 -2.73 -22.35
N PRO A 26 -17.92 -1.93 -22.50
CA PRO A 26 -17.77 -0.59 -23.06
C PRO A 26 -16.94 0.29 -22.12
N ALA A 27 -16.33 1.35 -22.66
CA ALA A 27 -15.72 2.40 -21.85
C ALA A 27 -16.76 2.95 -20.85
N TYR A 28 -16.37 3.10 -19.58
CA TYR A 28 -17.26 3.43 -18.46
C TYR A 28 -18.38 2.41 -18.21
N GLY A 29 -18.32 1.23 -18.84
CA GLY A 29 -19.24 0.12 -18.62
C GLY A 29 -18.82 -0.79 -17.47
N GLN A 30 -19.75 -1.65 -17.04
CA GLN A 30 -19.46 -2.66 -16.01
C GLN A 30 -18.52 -3.73 -16.55
N CYS A 31 -17.44 -3.99 -15.83
CA CYS A 31 -16.42 -4.97 -16.14
C CYS A 31 -16.19 -5.98 -15.00
N GLY A 32 -16.97 -5.91 -13.92
CA GLY A 32 -16.80 -6.80 -12.78
C GLY A 32 -17.81 -6.54 -11.67
N GLY A 33 -17.73 -7.34 -10.63
CA GLY A 33 -18.63 -7.33 -9.47
C GLY A 33 -19.14 -8.72 -9.13
N GLN A 34 -19.46 -8.98 -7.86
CA GLN A 34 -20.10 -10.23 -7.44
C GLN A 34 -21.42 -10.45 -8.21
N GLY A 35 -21.53 -11.61 -8.86
CA GLY A 35 -22.67 -11.97 -9.70
C GLY A 35 -22.60 -11.47 -11.15
N TRP A 36 -21.56 -10.72 -11.54
CA TRP A 36 -21.38 -10.28 -12.92
C TRP A 36 -20.91 -11.43 -13.82
N ASN A 37 -21.76 -11.81 -14.78
CA ASN A 37 -21.44 -12.81 -15.81
C ASN A 37 -21.11 -12.18 -17.18
N GLY A 38 -20.98 -10.85 -17.21
CA GLY A 38 -20.70 -10.10 -18.43
C GLY A 38 -19.20 -9.98 -18.73
N PRO A 39 -18.84 -9.16 -19.74
CA PRO A 39 -17.45 -8.94 -20.12
C PRO A 39 -16.62 -8.39 -18.97
N THR A 40 -15.41 -8.93 -18.77
CA THR A 40 -14.50 -8.51 -17.69
C THR A 40 -13.34 -7.65 -18.16
N ASN A 41 -13.11 -7.60 -19.47
CA ASN A 41 -12.02 -6.84 -20.07
C ASN A 41 -12.52 -5.46 -20.48
N CYS A 42 -11.70 -4.44 -20.26
CA CYS A 42 -11.96 -3.08 -20.72
C CYS A 42 -11.32 -2.81 -22.09
N PRO A 43 -11.82 -1.84 -22.87
CA PRO A 43 -11.24 -1.50 -24.16
C PRO A 43 -9.85 -0.91 -23.95
N SER A 44 -9.04 -0.91 -25.01
CA SER A 44 -7.68 -0.37 -24.93
C SER A 44 -7.68 1.06 -24.39
N GLY A 45 -6.78 1.35 -23.44
CA GLY A 45 -6.73 2.63 -22.72
C GLY A 45 -7.72 2.73 -21.55
N TYR A 46 -8.44 1.67 -21.21
CA TYR A 46 -9.31 1.59 -20.03
C TYR A 46 -8.94 0.38 -19.17
N VAL A 47 -9.06 0.53 -17.85
CA VAL A 47 -8.80 -0.50 -16.84
C VAL A 47 -10.06 -0.75 -16.03
N CYS A 48 -10.28 -2.01 -15.65
CA CYS A 48 -11.42 -2.37 -14.84
C CYS A 48 -11.18 -2.00 -13.37
N GLN A 49 -11.80 -0.93 -12.89
CA GLN A 49 -11.67 -0.44 -11.52
C GLN A 49 -12.90 -0.84 -10.70
N ALA A 50 -12.71 -1.59 -9.62
CA ALA A 50 -13.79 -1.91 -8.69
C ALA A 50 -14.28 -0.64 -7.96
N THR A 51 -15.58 -0.38 -8.00
CA THR A 51 -16.22 0.71 -7.25
C THR A 51 -16.82 0.19 -5.95
N ASN A 52 -17.40 -1.01 -5.97
CA ASN A 52 -17.89 -1.73 -4.81
C ASN A 52 -17.89 -3.24 -5.07
N GLN A 53 -18.32 -4.04 -4.08
CA GLN A 53 -18.26 -5.51 -4.19
C GLN A 53 -19.14 -6.10 -5.30
N TRP A 54 -20.18 -5.39 -5.75
CA TRP A 54 -21.10 -5.84 -6.81
C TRP A 54 -20.86 -5.14 -8.15
N TYR A 55 -19.93 -4.18 -8.21
CA TYR A 55 -19.75 -3.34 -9.40
C TYR A 55 -18.32 -2.85 -9.59
N SER A 56 -17.77 -3.14 -10.76
CA SER A 56 -16.50 -2.60 -11.28
C SER A 56 -16.74 -1.94 -12.64
N GLN A 57 -16.10 -0.79 -12.89
CA GLN A 57 -16.28 0.02 -14.09
C GLN A 57 -14.98 0.16 -14.89
N CYS A 58 -15.07 0.15 -16.22
CA CYS A 58 -13.96 0.52 -17.09
C CYS A 58 -13.66 2.01 -17.04
N VAL A 59 -12.56 2.42 -16.43
CA VAL A 59 -12.13 3.83 -16.37
C VAL A 59 -10.85 4.04 -17.19
N PRO A 60 -10.58 5.24 -17.73
CA PRO A 60 -9.36 5.49 -18.49
C PRO A 60 -8.10 5.16 -17.67
N GLY A 61 -7.23 4.31 -18.21
CA GLY A 61 -5.95 3.92 -17.62
C GLY A 61 -4.83 4.12 -18.63
N ALA A 62 -3.73 4.75 -18.20
CA ALA A 62 -2.58 4.98 -19.06
C ALA A 62 -1.99 3.64 -19.55
N SER A 63 -2.02 3.44 -20.87
CA SER A 63 -1.60 2.24 -21.59
C SER A 63 -0.08 2.03 -21.58
N THR A 64 0.44 0.85 -21.22
CA THR A 64 1.63 0.15 -21.79
C THR A 64 1.87 -1.23 -21.11
N PRO A 65 2.60 -2.20 -21.73
CA PRO A 65 2.16 -3.58 -21.88
C PRO A 65 2.81 -4.64 -20.96
N VAL A 66 2.12 -5.79 -20.88
CA VAL A 66 2.38 -7.03 -20.11
C VAL A 66 3.69 -7.73 -20.51
N PRO A 67 4.42 -8.34 -19.55
CA PRO A 67 5.26 -9.50 -19.83
C PRO A 67 4.78 -10.78 -19.14
N THR A 68 5.25 -11.88 -19.72
CA THR A 68 4.69 -13.22 -19.80
C THR A 68 5.18 -14.16 -18.68
N SER A 69 4.33 -15.16 -18.39
CA SER A 69 4.51 -16.35 -17.56
C SER A 69 5.86 -17.09 -17.67
N SER A 70 6.39 -17.55 -16.52
CA SER A 70 7.19 -18.78 -16.43
C SER A 70 6.97 -19.52 -15.10
N THR A 71 6.39 -20.70 -15.19
CA THR A 71 6.17 -21.71 -14.14
C THR A 71 7.48 -22.42 -13.76
N PRO A 72 7.76 -22.66 -12.46
CA PRO A 72 8.64 -23.74 -12.06
C PRO A 72 7.88 -24.96 -11.52
N THR A 73 8.47 -26.11 -11.79
CA THR A 73 8.06 -27.51 -11.61
C THR A 73 7.90 -27.92 -10.13
N PRO A 74 6.95 -28.81 -9.77
CA PRO A 74 6.77 -29.27 -8.41
C PRO A 74 7.76 -30.41 -8.05
N THR A 75 8.56 -30.22 -7.00
CA THR A 75 9.28 -31.30 -6.33
C THR A 75 8.63 -31.60 -4.98
N THR A 76 8.19 -32.84 -4.85
CA THR A 76 7.61 -33.49 -3.67
C THR A 76 8.53 -33.47 -2.45
N PRO A 77 8.09 -33.03 -1.26
CA PRO A 77 8.74 -33.38 0.00
C PRO A 77 7.97 -34.53 0.70
N THR A 78 8.72 -35.56 1.07
CA THR A 78 8.30 -36.66 1.97
C THR A 78 8.37 -36.16 3.42
N PRO A 79 7.46 -36.60 4.33
CA PRO A 79 7.10 -35.88 5.54
C PRO A 79 8.06 -36.20 6.69
N THR A 80 8.18 -35.32 7.69
CA THR A 80 8.34 -35.68 9.12
C THR A 80 8.32 -34.43 10.01
N ASN A 81 7.29 -34.38 10.85
CA ASN A 81 7.16 -33.81 12.20
C ASN A 81 7.03 -32.29 12.46
N THR A 82 5.79 -31.95 12.83
CA THR A 82 5.35 -31.02 13.91
C THR A 82 5.53 -29.50 13.69
N PRO A 83 4.45 -28.73 13.45
CA PRO A 83 4.54 -27.28 13.34
C PRO A 83 4.51 -26.61 14.72
N THR A 84 5.67 -26.16 15.19
CA THR A 84 5.74 -25.01 16.11
C THR A 84 5.63 -23.76 15.25
N SER A 85 4.62 -22.92 15.48
CA SER A 85 4.41 -21.66 14.74
C SER A 85 5.56 -20.68 15.02
N THR A 86 6.58 -20.69 14.16
CA THR A 86 7.52 -19.59 14.00
C THR A 86 6.92 -18.58 13.03
N PHE A 87 6.50 -17.42 13.55
CA PHE A 87 6.20 -16.27 12.70
C PHE A 87 7.48 -15.86 11.98
N SER A 88 7.50 -15.95 10.66
CA SER A 88 8.59 -15.43 9.83
C SER A 88 8.69 -13.92 10.06
N THR A 89 9.88 -13.42 10.41
CA THR A 89 10.16 -11.98 10.46
C THR A 89 9.89 -11.39 9.07
N PRO A 90 9.14 -10.27 8.97
CA PRO A 90 8.99 -9.61 7.69
C PRO A 90 10.35 -9.09 7.22
N SER A 91 10.78 -9.50 6.04
CA SER A 91 12.00 -9.00 5.41
C SER A 91 11.66 -7.77 4.57
N ALA A 92 12.53 -6.75 4.59
CA ALA A 92 12.42 -5.60 3.70
C ALA A 92 12.36 -6.05 2.23
N PRO A 93 11.66 -5.33 1.34
CA PRO A 93 11.53 -5.71 -0.06
C PRO A 93 12.90 -5.72 -0.76
N SER A 94 13.12 -6.72 -1.63
CA SER A 94 14.37 -6.91 -2.38
C SER A 94 14.55 -5.94 -3.57
N GLY A 95 13.95 -4.75 -3.50
CA GLY A 95 13.94 -3.75 -4.56
C GLY A 95 13.13 -2.53 -4.15
N THR A 96 13.22 -1.46 -4.95
CA THR A 96 12.50 -0.22 -4.66
C THR A 96 10.99 -0.45 -4.64
N PRO A 97 10.29 -0.06 -3.56
CA PRO A 97 8.84 -0.14 -3.49
C PRO A 97 8.19 0.61 -4.65
N THR A 98 7.18 -0.02 -5.24
CA THR A 98 6.35 0.56 -6.30
C THR A 98 5.08 1.15 -5.71
N LEU A 99 4.60 2.25 -6.28
CA LEU A 99 3.37 2.88 -5.84
C LEU A 99 2.16 2.00 -6.13
N VAL A 100 1.27 1.88 -5.15
CA VAL A 100 -0.05 1.26 -5.32
C VAL A 100 -1.11 2.35 -5.35
N ASN A 101 -2.11 2.21 -6.21
CA ASN A 101 -3.19 3.17 -6.34
C ASN A 101 -3.92 3.38 -5.00
N GLY A 102 -4.20 4.64 -4.65
CA GLY A 102 -4.80 5.02 -3.37
C GLY A 102 -3.82 5.06 -2.20
N TYR A 103 -2.53 4.80 -2.44
CA TYR A 103 -1.46 4.97 -1.47
C TYR A 103 -0.48 6.05 -1.93
N SER A 104 0.42 6.44 -1.04
CA SER A 104 1.51 7.36 -1.30
C SER A 104 2.74 6.94 -0.51
N PHE A 105 3.92 7.20 -1.05
CA PHE A 105 5.11 7.31 -0.21
C PHE A 105 4.99 8.56 0.65
N VAL A 106 5.67 8.61 1.79
CA VAL A 106 5.76 9.83 2.60
C VAL A 106 7.23 10.13 2.84
N ARG A 107 7.68 11.35 2.54
CA ARG A 107 9.09 11.73 2.64
C ARG A 107 9.29 13.14 3.19
N ALA A 108 10.44 13.36 3.81
CA ALA A 108 10.87 14.70 4.19
C ALA A 108 11.37 15.50 2.97
N VAL A 109 11.10 16.80 2.97
CA VAL A 109 11.40 17.73 1.86
C VAL A 109 12.44 18.79 2.23
N THR A 110 13.08 18.66 3.39
CA THR A 110 14.13 19.57 3.87
C THR A 110 15.33 18.81 4.42
N ASP A 111 16.51 19.40 4.29
CA ASP A 111 17.73 18.93 4.96
C ASP A 111 17.58 18.88 6.49
N PRO A 112 18.29 17.97 7.19
CA PRO A 112 19.26 16.99 6.66
C PRO A 112 18.63 15.67 6.19
N ASN A 113 17.31 15.54 6.26
CA ASN A 113 16.58 14.31 5.95
C ASN A 113 15.88 14.35 4.60
N PHE A 114 16.34 15.22 3.69
CA PHE A 114 15.79 15.35 2.36
C PHE A 114 15.73 13.98 1.67
N HIS A 115 14.56 13.63 1.13
CA HIS A 115 14.29 12.35 0.47
C HIS A 115 14.50 11.10 1.37
N LYS A 116 14.40 11.25 2.68
CA LYS A 116 14.21 10.10 3.59
C LYS A 116 12.72 9.82 3.76
N TYR A 117 12.38 8.53 3.76
CA TYR A 117 11.01 8.05 3.63
C TYR A 117 10.49 7.44 4.92
N LEU A 118 9.24 7.76 5.27
CA LEU A 118 8.56 7.19 6.42
C LEU A 118 8.43 5.66 6.26
N ARG A 119 8.69 4.94 7.35
CA ARG A 119 8.48 3.49 7.49
C ARG A 119 8.46 3.11 8.97
N SER A 120 8.11 1.87 9.25
CA SER A 120 8.43 1.23 10.53
C SER A 120 9.92 0.91 10.61
N GLU A 121 10.52 1.03 11.79
CA GLU A 121 11.94 0.77 12.01
C GLU A 121 12.35 -0.62 11.52
N VAL A 122 11.68 -1.63 12.06
CA VAL A 122 11.66 -2.97 11.48
C VAL A 122 10.49 -3.02 10.51
N TRP A 123 10.79 -3.31 9.25
CA TRP A 123 9.82 -3.20 8.18
C TRP A 123 8.63 -4.15 8.43
N GLY A 124 7.40 -3.63 8.29
CA GLY A 124 6.18 -4.43 8.44
C GLY A 124 5.85 -4.90 9.87
N THR A 125 6.55 -4.41 10.90
CA THR A 125 6.24 -4.72 12.31
C THR A 125 5.85 -3.49 13.11
N PRO A 126 5.05 -3.66 14.18
CA PRO A 126 4.88 -2.62 15.19
C PRO A 126 6.23 -2.17 15.76
N GLY A 127 6.32 -0.91 16.16
CA GLY A 127 7.55 -0.29 16.64
C GLY A 127 7.67 1.15 16.22
N ASP A 128 8.87 1.69 16.25
CA ASP A 128 9.09 3.12 16.06
C ASP A 128 8.88 3.54 14.59
N ALA A 129 8.32 4.75 14.40
CA ALA A 129 8.25 5.36 13.10
C ALA A 129 9.55 6.11 12.82
N ILE A 130 10.19 5.80 11.69
CA ILE A 130 11.48 6.38 11.33
C ILE A 130 11.46 6.93 9.90
N LEU A 131 12.41 7.83 9.60
CA LEU A 131 12.77 8.17 8.23
C LEU A 131 13.94 7.30 7.73
N GLY A 132 13.61 6.37 6.84
CA GLY A 132 14.51 5.42 6.22
C GLY A 132 14.99 5.81 4.82
N ASP A 133 15.70 4.87 4.20
CA ASP A 133 16.14 4.98 2.81
C ASP A 133 14.99 4.67 1.82
N TYR A 134 15.04 5.25 0.62
CA TYR A 134 14.03 5.10 -0.42
C TYR A 134 13.76 3.63 -0.79
N MET A 135 14.79 2.77 -0.76
CA MET A 135 14.66 1.34 -1.09
C MET A 135 13.82 0.54 -0.09
N THR A 136 13.55 1.14 1.07
CA THR A 136 12.87 0.51 2.19
C THR A 136 11.65 1.29 2.65
N SER A 137 11.23 2.24 1.82
CA SER A 137 10.05 3.06 2.04
C SER A 137 8.80 2.18 2.20
N SER A 138 7.83 2.70 2.93
CA SER A 138 6.52 2.08 3.02
C SER A 138 5.47 2.90 2.26
N LEU A 139 4.35 2.26 1.98
CA LEU A 139 3.19 2.90 1.38
C LEU A 139 2.19 3.26 2.46
N PHE A 140 1.57 4.43 2.29
CA PHE A 140 0.65 4.97 3.26
C PHE A 140 -0.64 5.44 2.63
N ARG A 141 -1.73 5.32 3.37
CA ARG A 141 -2.98 6.02 3.08
C ARG A 141 -3.55 6.60 4.37
N VAL A 142 -4.39 7.61 4.25
CA VAL A 142 -5.17 8.12 5.38
C VAL A 142 -6.63 7.74 5.20
N VAL A 143 -7.20 7.04 6.18
CA VAL A 143 -8.61 6.63 6.18
C VAL A 143 -9.19 6.92 7.55
N ASN A 144 -10.30 7.65 7.62
CA ASN A 144 -11.00 7.99 8.87
C ASN A 144 -10.06 8.55 9.95
N GLY A 145 -9.13 9.42 9.57
CA GLY A 145 -8.18 10.03 10.49
C GLY A 145 -7.00 9.16 10.89
N GLN A 146 -6.90 7.94 10.37
CA GLN A 146 -5.80 7.02 10.65
C GLN A 146 -4.79 7.03 9.51
N LEU A 147 -3.51 7.23 9.83
CA LEU A 147 -2.42 6.97 8.89
C LEU A 147 -2.09 5.48 8.94
N ILE A 148 -2.27 4.81 7.82
CA ILE A 148 -2.12 3.36 7.70
C ILE A 148 -0.91 3.06 6.85
N GLN A 149 0.02 2.28 7.38
CA GLN A 149 1.16 1.71 6.65
C GLN A 149 0.78 0.33 6.07
N GLY A 150 1.17 0.12 4.82
CA GLY A 150 1.04 -1.17 4.13
C GLY A 150 -0.20 -1.23 3.24
N VAL A 151 -0.20 -2.19 2.31
CA VAL A 151 -1.27 -2.36 1.32
C VAL A 151 -2.19 -3.50 1.75
N GLU A 152 -3.48 -3.20 1.84
CA GLU A 152 -4.53 -4.15 2.20
C GLU A 152 -4.53 -5.37 1.26
N GLY A 153 -4.54 -6.57 1.85
CA GLY A 153 -4.48 -7.83 1.12
C GLY A 153 -3.07 -8.30 0.71
N GLN A 154 -2.06 -7.45 0.82
CA GLN A 154 -0.66 -7.81 0.54
C GLN A 154 0.17 -7.96 1.82
N GLN A 155 -0.16 -7.22 2.89
CA GLN A 155 0.58 -7.20 4.15
C GLN A 155 -0.33 -6.94 5.36
N THR A 156 0.24 -7.08 6.57
CA THR A 156 -0.42 -6.64 7.80
C THR A 156 -0.43 -5.12 7.85
N LEU A 157 -1.61 -4.52 7.98
CA LEU A 157 -1.76 -3.07 8.14
C LEU A 157 -1.24 -2.64 9.52
N LEU A 158 -0.48 -1.55 9.54
CA LEU A 158 -0.08 -0.87 10.78
C LEU A 158 -0.69 0.52 10.81
N TYR A 159 -1.07 0.97 12.00
CA TYR A 159 -1.67 2.27 12.25
C TYR A 159 -0.67 3.14 13.00
N ALA A 160 -0.49 4.37 12.54
CA ALA A 160 0.33 5.34 13.27
C ALA A 160 -0.37 5.71 14.58
N VAL A 161 0.37 5.60 15.68
CA VAL A 161 -0.04 6.01 17.02
C VAL A 161 0.91 7.09 17.48
N VAL A 162 0.35 8.20 17.99
CA VAL A 162 1.12 9.25 18.64
C VAL A 162 1.04 9.03 20.15
N GLU A 163 2.17 9.09 20.83
CA GLU A 163 2.18 8.94 22.29
C GLU A 163 1.32 10.01 22.97
N PRO A 164 0.61 9.67 24.07
CA PRO A 164 -0.20 10.65 24.76
C PRO A 164 0.68 11.73 25.39
N LYS A 165 0.19 12.98 25.37
CA LYS A 165 0.84 14.08 26.09
C LYS A 165 0.55 13.96 27.59
N THR A 166 1.45 13.32 28.33
CA THR A 166 1.36 13.19 29.80
C THR A 166 2.00 14.36 30.54
N ASP A 167 3.07 14.95 29.97
CA ASP A 167 3.72 16.14 30.50
C ASP A 167 3.27 17.40 29.73
N SER A 168 2.77 18.39 30.48
CA SER A 168 2.38 19.70 29.94
C SER A 168 3.54 20.44 29.25
N ALA A 169 4.78 20.21 29.69
CA ALA A 169 5.99 20.83 29.16
C ALA A 169 6.58 20.10 27.94
N ALA A 170 6.06 18.91 27.59
CA ALA A 170 6.54 18.12 26.46
C ALA A 170 6.56 18.95 25.17
N LYS A 171 7.69 18.87 24.46
CA LYS A 171 7.92 19.59 23.19
C LYS A 171 7.80 18.73 21.95
N LYS A 172 7.75 17.41 22.14
CA LYS A 172 7.62 16.43 21.07
C LYS A 172 6.80 15.24 21.55
N LEU A 173 6.10 14.58 20.63
CA LEU A 173 5.40 13.32 20.88
C LEU A 173 5.84 12.29 19.86
N LYS A 174 6.35 11.14 20.32
CA LYS A 174 6.82 10.05 19.47
C LYS A 174 5.69 9.44 18.66
N VAL A 175 6.01 9.12 17.40
CA VAL A 175 5.12 8.37 16.52
C VAL A 175 5.61 6.92 16.43
N SER A 176 4.70 5.98 16.59
CA SER A 176 4.97 4.54 16.48
C SER A 176 3.89 3.86 15.63
N TRP A 177 4.13 2.61 15.29
CA TRP A 177 3.25 1.75 14.51
C TRP A 177 2.63 0.68 15.42
N SER A 178 1.30 0.52 15.32
CA SER A 178 0.55 -0.51 16.04
C SER A 178 -0.28 -1.36 15.09
N ARG A 179 -0.64 -2.58 15.50
CA ARG A 179 -1.66 -3.39 14.80
C ARG A 179 -3.09 -2.93 15.10
N THR A 180 -3.26 -2.08 16.12
CA THR A 180 -4.56 -1.51 16.50
C THR A 180 -4.64 -0.05 16.08
N PRO A 181 -5.79 0.42 15.57
CA PRO A 181 -6.00 1.83 15.28
C PRO A 181 -5.74 2.73 16.50
N ALA A 182 -5.25 3.95 16.25
CA ALA A 182 -5.11 4.97 17.26
C ALA A 182 -6.48 5.43 17.76
N THR A 183 -6.60 5.61 19.07
CA THR A 183 -7.82 6.08 19.74
C THR A 183 -7.85 7.60 19.95
N SER A 184 -6.76 8.29 19.63
CA SER A 184 -6.57 9.73 19.80
C SER A 184 -5.76 10.29 18.63
N GLY A 185 -5.86 11.60 18.44
CA GLY A 185 -5.31 12.29 17.28
C GLY A 185 -5.99 11.94 15.95
N THR A 186 -5.68 12.72 14.93
CA THR A 186 -6.21 12.57 13.58
C THR A 186 -5.14 12.97 12.59
N PHE A 187 -4.78 12.04 11.70
CA PHE A 187 -3.96 12.32 10.53
C PHE A 187 -4.84 12.75 9.36
N ARG A 188 -4.35 13.69 8.56
CA ARG A 188 -5.01 14.09 7.30
C ARG A 188 -4.02 14.60 6.28
N TRP A 189 -4.42 14.53 5.01
CA TRP A 189 -3.74 15.22 3.92
C TRP A 189 -4.26 16.65 3.78
N SER A 190 -3.34 17.59 3.60
CA SER A 190 -3.60 18.98 3.24
C SER A 190 -2.79 19.29 1.99
N GLY A 191 -3.41 19.14 0.81
CA GLY A 191 -2.64 18.98 -0.43
C GLY A 191 -1.81 17.70 -0.36
N ASP A 192 -0.49 17.83 -0.51
CA ASP A 192 0.47 16.73 -0.34
C ASP A 192 1.01 16.63 1.09
N THR A 193 0.71 17.60 1.97
CA THR A 193 1.33 17.67 3.29
C THR A 193 0.61 16.75 4.27
N LEU A 194 1.36 15.93 5.00
CA LEU A 194 0.80 15.12 6.08
C LEU A 194 0.70 15.95 7.36
N GLU A 195 -0.51 16.05 7.88
CA GLU A 195 -0.79 16.79 9.11
C GLU A 195 -1.33 15.86 10.19
N TRP A 196 -1.06 16.23 11.45
CA TRP A 196 -1.64 15.59 12.61
C TRP A 196 -2.15 16.63 13.61
N SER A 197 -3.33 16.36 14.17
CA SER A 197 -3.95 17.19 15.21
C SER A 197 -4.68 16.33 16.22
N ASP A 198 -4.75 16.79 17.47
CA ASP A 198 -5.59 16.21 18.51
C ASP A 198 -6.35 17.35 19.22
N PRO A 199 -7.68 17.25 19.39
CA PRO A 199 -8.47 18.28 20.09
C PRO A 199 -7.97 18.60 21.51
N ALA A 200 -7.33 17.66 22.20
CA ALA A 200 -6.79 17.85 23.54
C ALA A 200 -5.40 18.51 23.55
N ILE A 201 -4.75 18.68 22.40
CA ILE A 201 -3.36 19.17 22.30
C ILE A 201 -3.32 20.40 21.40
N SER A 202 -3.11 21.57 22.03
CA SER A 202 -2.83 22.81 21.30
C SER A 202 -1.37 22.84 20.82
N ARG A 203 -1.17 23.17 19.55
CA ARG A 203 0.13 23.33 18.90
C ARG A 203 0.07 24.43 17.82
N PRO A 204 1.18 25.12 17.50
CA PRO A 204 1.15 26.22 16.54
C PRO A 204 0.84 25.79 15.10
N GLN A 205 1.32 24.61 14.68
CA GLN A 205 1.26 24.14 13.31
C GLN A 205 1.05 22.63 13.25
N ASN A 206 0.03 22.18 12.51
CA ASN A 206 -0.31 20.75 12.42
C ASN A 206 0.61 19.94 11.48
N ASN A 207 1.33 20.63 10.58
CA ASN A 207 2.29 20.06 9.65
C ASN A 207 3.74 20.04 10.17
N ALA A 208 3.98 20.42 11.43
CA ALA A 208 5.32 20.47 11.99
C ALA A 208 5.74 19.09 12.53
N TRP A 209 6.84 18.54 12.02
CA TRP A 209 7.39 17.26 12.45
C TRP A 209 8.80 17.46 12.96
N LEU A 210 9.24 16.58 13.85
CA LEU A 210 10.60 16.50 14.31
C LEU A 210 11.19 15.16 13.91
N VAL A 211 12.43 15.17 13.48
CA VAL A 211 13.23 13.96 13.28
C VAL A 211 14.39 14.03 14.26
N CYS A 212 14.44 13.09 15.18
CA CYS A 212 15.47 13.02 16.21
C CYS A 212 16.20 11.68 16.10
N PRO A 213 17.54 11.66 16.17
CA PRO A 213 18.28 10.42 16.25
C PRO A 213 18.02 9.73 17.60
N ASP A 214 17.83 8.42 17.59
CA ASP A 214 17.90 7.60 18.80
C ASP A 214 19.36 7.24 19.14
N ALA A 215 19.57 6.41 20.17
CA ALA A 215 20.90 5.97 20.58
C ALA A 215 21.59 5.05 19.55
N GLN A 216 20.82 4.47 18.63
CA GLN A 216 21.25 3.58 17.55
C GLN A 216 21.49 4.34 16.23
N GLY A 217 21.16 5.63 16.19
CA GLY A 217 21.27 6.49 15.00
C GLY A 217 20.06 6.38 14.05
N ASN A 218 18.97 5.72 14.45
CA ASN A 218 17.72 5.74 13.71
C ASN A 218 17.08 7.12 13.79
N ARG A 219 16.44 7.53 12.70
CA ARG A 219 15.81 8.84 12.55
C ARG A 219 14.35 8.77 12.96
N ASP A 220 14.10 8.70 14.26
CA ASP A 220 12.76 8.64 14.84
C ASP A 220 11.93 9.88 14.49
N VAL A 221 10.65 9.65 14.20
CA VAL A 221 9.67 10.67 13.83
C VAL A 221 8.82 11.05 15.04
N TYR A 222 8.69 12.36 15.26
CA TYR A 222 7.89 12.93 16.34
C TYR A 222 6.98 14.04 15.80
N ILE A 223 5.85 14.26 16.47
CA ILE A 223 5.03 15.46 16.33
C ILE A 223 5.73 16.62 17.04
N ASN A 224 5.90 17.77 16.37
CA ASN A 224 6.42 18.99 17.02
C ASN A 224 5.30 19.73 17.77
N LEU A 225 5.44 19.90 19.09
CA LEU A 225 4.52 20.71 19.90
C LEU A 225 5.00 22.16 20.08
N GLY A 226 6.25 22.46 19.72
CA GLY A 226 6.86 23.78 19.82
C GLY A 226 6.73 24.62 18.54
N PRO A 227 7.32 25.84 18.55
CA PRO A 227 7.40 26.68 17.37
C PRO A 227 8.42 26.10 16.37
N TYR A 228 7.94 25.81 15.16
CA TYR A 228 8.75 25.30 14.05
C TYR A 228 9.92 26.24 13.74
N SER A 229 11.13 25.68 13.57
CA SER A 229 12.37 26.38 13.20
C SER A 229 12.92 27.44 14.17
N TYR A 230 12.33 27.64 15.35
CA TYR A 230 12.83 28.63 16.32
C TYR A 230 13.24 28.01 17.66
N GLN A 231 12.61 26.91 18.08
CA GLN A 231 12.93 26.20 19.33
C GLN A 231 12.94 24.68 19.13
N THR A 232 13.57 24.24 18.05
CA THR A 232 13.80 22.83 17.77
C THR A 232 14.53 22.18 18.95
N PRO A 233 14.00 21.09 19.55
CA PRO A 233 14.69 20.39 20.62
C PRO A 233 16.11 19.97 20.22
N ALA A 234 17.05 20.03 21.16
CA ALA A 234 18.45 19.70 20.90
C ALA A 234 18.61 18.31 20.28
N GLY A 235 19.40 18.21 19.21
CA GLY A 235 19.63 16.98 18.44
C GLY A 235 18.52 16.61 17.45
N CYS A 236 17.36 17.27 17.50
CA CYS A 236 16.29 17.07 16.54
C CYS A 236 16.39 18.08 15.38
N ASN A 237 15.75 17.75 14.26
CA ASN A 237 15.60 18.63 13.12
C ASN A 237 14.11 18.83 12.82
N ASP A 238 13.74 20.05 12.48
CA ASP A 238 12.39 20.39 12.03
C ASP A 238 12.16 19.97 10.59
N HIS A 239 11.03 19.32 10.33
CA HIS A 239 10.64 18.85 9.01
C HIS A 239 9.16 19.08 8.76
N THR A 240 8.83 19.24 7.49
CA THR A 240 7.53 18.86 6.96
C THR A 240 7.69 17.55 6.19
N ILE A 241 6.67 16.70 6.22
CA ILE A 241 6.66 15.46 5.46
C ILE A 241 5.47 15.42 4.51
N HIS A 242 5.72 14.95 3.30
CA HIS A 242 4.81 15.09 2.17
C HIS A 242 4.59 13.75 1.49
N ALA A 243 3.37 13.56 0.99
CA ALA A 243 3.03 12.52 0.06
C ALA A 243 3.89 12.65 -1.20
N TYR A 244 4.40 11.52 -1.66
CA TYR A 244 5.07 11.40 -2.95
C TYR A 244 4.39 10.27 -3.73
N THR A 245 3.86 10.64 -4.89
CA THR A 245 3.04 9.77 -5.75
C THR A 245 3.76 9.41 -7.05
N GLY A 246 5.10 9.48 -7.06
CA GLY A 246 5.88 8.91 -8.15
C GLY A 246 5.76 7.39 -8.19
N PRO A 247 6.01 6.76 -9.35
CA PRO A 247 5.78 5.32 -9.54
C PRO A 247 6.66 4.43 -8.65
N VAL A 248 7.80 4.94 -8.21
CA VAL A 248 8.73 4.31 -7.27
C VAL A 248 9.33 5.38 -6.37
N ALA A 249 9.69 5.01 -5.14
CA ALA A 249 10.48 5.88 -4.26
C ALA A 249 11.85 6.21 -4.90
N VAL A 250 12.31 7.45 -4.77
CA VAL A 250 13.56 7.93 -5.38
C VAL A 250 14.49 8.54 -4.33
N PRO A 251 15.82 8.43 -4.51
CA PRO A 251 16.81 9.08 -3.65
C PRO A 251 16.73 10.60 -3.73
#